data_AF-A0AAU2FDI7-F1
#
_entry.id   AF-A0AAU2FDI7-F1
#
_cell.length_a   1.000
_cell.length_b   1.000
_cell.length_c   1.000
_cell.angle_alpha   90.00
_cell.angle_beta   90.00
_cell.angle_gamma   90.00
#
_symmetry.space_group_name_H-M   'P 1'
#
loop_
_entity.id
_entity.type
_entity.pdbx_description
1 polymer ?
#
loop_
_entity_poly.entity_id
_entity_poly.type
_entity_poly.pdbx_seq_one_letter_code
_entity_poly.pdbx_strand_id
1 'polypeptide(L)'
;MEYQWDEATVPFWRDIEALAAEHEVRVCIEMHPHNLVFNPATLKRLVERVSATHIGAELDPSHLFWQGIDPVAAIEDLGPLR
;
A
#
# COMPACT_ATOMS: atom_id res chain seq x y z
N MET A 1 2.42 -14.03 11.31
CA MET A 1 2.08 -13.10 10.23
C MET A 1 0.92 -12.18 10.60
N GLU A 2 -0.16 -12.67 11.22
CA GLU A 2 -1.24 -11.75 11.69
C GLU A 2 -0.78 -10.77 12.76
N TYR A 3 0.08 -11.17 13.71
CA TYR A 3 0.65 -10.25 14.71
C TYR A 3 1.28 -8.99 14.08
N GLN A 4 2.09 -9.16 13.03
CA GLN A 4 2.71 -8.02 12.33
C GLN A 4 1.66 -7.07 11.74
N TRP A 5 0.56 -7.62 11.22
CA TRP A 5 -0.53 -6.83 10.65
C TRP A 5 -1.34 -6.14 11.75
N ASP A 6 -1.82 -6.89 12.73
CA ASP A 6 -2.84 -6.44 13.67
C ASP A 6 -2.27 -5.56 14.78
N GLU A 7 -1.08 -5.89 15.31
CA GLU A 7 -0.51 -5.20 16.47
C GLU A 7 0.42 -4.05 16.08
N ALA A 8 1.09 -4.15 14.93
CA ALA A 8 2.08 -3.15 14.52
C ALA A 8 1.63 -2.33 13.30
N THR A 9 1.22 -2.98 12.23
CA THR A 9 1.04 -2.31 10.93
C THR A 9 -0.26 -1.50 10.88
N VAL A 10 -1.39 -2.11 11.19
CA VAL A 10 -2.71 -1.44 11.09
C VAL A 10 -2.81 -0.25 12.05
N PRO A 11 -2.39 -0.34 13.34
CA PRO A 11 -2.42 0.82 14.22
C PRO A 11 -1.56 1.97 13.70
N PHE A 12 -0.31 1.69 13.31
CA PHE A 12 0.58 2.71 12.76
C PHE A 12 0.00 3.39 11.52
N TRP A 13 -0.50 2.62 10.55
CA TRP A 13 -1.01 3.20 9.31
C TRP A 13 -2.37 3.90 9.47
N ARG A 14 -3.15 3.60 10.52
CA ARG A 14 -4.31 4.42 10.88
C ARG A 14 -3.91 5.82 11.35
N ASP A 15 -2.86 5.91 12.15
CA ASP A 15 -2.34 7.22 12.59
C ASP A 15 -1.78 8.01 11.40
N ILE A 16 -1.06 7.34 10.49
CA ILE A 16 -0.55 7.96 9.26
C ILE A 16 -1.67 8.40 8.32
N GLU A 17 -2.70 7.56 8.11
CA GLU A 17 -3.89 7.94 7.31
C GLU A 17 -4.56 9.19 7.89
N ALA A 18 -4.77 9.24 9.21
CA ALA A 18 -5.40 10.39 9.86
C ALA A 18 -4.56 11.66 9.69
N LEU A 19 -3.24 11.56 9.88
CA LEU A 19 -2.32 12.69 9.69
C LEU A 19 -2.26 13.15 8.23
N ALA A 20 -2.27 12.21 7.29
CA ALA A 20 -2.28 12.52 5.87
C ALA A 20 -3.57 13.25 5.46
N ALA A 21 -4.72 12.78 5.96
CA ALA A 21 -6.01 13.41 5.76
C ALA A 21 -6.08 14.83 6.37
N GLU A 22 -5.56 15.03 7.58
CA GLU A 22 -5.50 16.36 8.23
C GLU A 22 -4.76 17.40 7.38
N HIS A 23 -3.71 16.96 6.67
CA HIS A 23 -2.88 17.83 5.85
C HIS A 23 -3.22 17.80 4.35
N GLU A 24 -4.28 17.08 3.96
CA GLU A 24 -4.68 16.88 2.55
C GLU A 24 -3.52 16.37 1.67
N VAL A 25 -2.65 15.52 2.23
CA VAL A 25 -1.54 14.89 1.52
C VAL A 25 -1.84 13.42 1.27
N ARG A 26 -1.21 12.84 0.24
CA ARG A 26 -1.27 11.41 -0.04
C ARG A 26 0.07 10.76 0.23
N VAL A 27 0.05 9.65 0.95
CA VAL A 27 1.21 8.81 1.23
C VAL A 27 1.19 7.62 0.29
N CYS A 28 2.09 7.62 -0.69
CA CYS A 28 2.20 6.54 -1.67
C CYS A 28 3.28 5.55 -1.22
N ILE A 29 2.91 4.28 -1.04
CA ILE A 29 3.81 3.24 -0.56
C ILE A 29 4.45 2.53 -1.75
N GLU A 30 5.78 2.53 -1.76
CA GLU A 30 6.58 1.71 -2.68
C GLU A 30 6.52 0.25 -2.22
N MET A 31 5.96 -0.61 -3.07
CA MET A 31 5.88 -2.04 -2.83
C MET A 31 7.26 -2.67 -3.05
N HIS A 32 8.00 -2.93 -1.96
CA HIS A 32 9.40 -3.31 -2.02
C HIS A 32 9.65 -4.73 -1.44
N PRO A 33 10.58 -5.51 -2.01
CA PRO A 33 11.07 -6.76 -1.42
C PRO A 33 11.46 -6.62 0.06
N HIS A 34 11.15 -7.63 0.86
CA HIS A 34 11.38 -7.68 2.32
C HIS A 34 10.47 -6.80 3.19
N ASN A 35 9.57 -6.01 2.60
CA ASN A 35 8.55 -5.28 3.36
C ASN A 35 7.26 -6.08 3.52
N LEU A 36 6.42 -5.67 4.47
CA LEU A 36 5.10 -6.29 4.68
C LEU A 36 4.13 -5.94 3.54
N VAL A 37 4.24 -4.72 3.01
CA VAL A 37 3.65 -4.30 1.75
C VAL A 37 4.68 -4.54 0.65
N PHE A 38 4.56 -5.70 0.02
CA PHE A 38 5.53 -6.26 -0.91
C PHE A 38 5.09 -6.18 -2.38
N ASN A 39 3.78 -6.15 -2.61
CA ASN A 39 3.17 -6.28 -3.94
C ASN A 39 1.74 -5.68 -3.94
N PRO A 40 1.07 -5.59 -5.12
CA PRO A 40 -0.27 -5.00 -5.21
C PRO A 40 -1.30 -5.62 -4.24
N ALA A 41 -1.29 -6.94 -4.08
CA ALA A 41 -2.22 -7.63 -3.18
C ALA A 41 -2.02 -7.25 -1.70
N THR A 42 -0.78 -7.14 -1.25
CA THR A 42 -0.47 -6.73 0.14
C THR A 42 -0.72 -5.24 0.37
N LEU A 43 -0.55 -4.39 -0.65
CA LEU A 43 -0.96 -2.98 -0.57
C LEU A 43 -2.49 -2.85 -0.42
N LYS A 44 -3.26 -3.56 -1.23
CA LYS A 44 -4.73 -3.59 -1.12
C LYS A 44 -5.18 -4.07 0.26
N ARG A 45 -4.55 -5.12 0.78
CA ARG A 45 -4.79 -5.60 2.15
C ARG A 45 -4.57 -4.51 3.20
N LEU A 46 -3.50 -3.70 3.08
CA LEU A 46 -3.25 -2.59 3.99
C LEU A 46 -4.37 -1.55 3.89
N VAL A 47 -4.67 -1.09 2.67
CA VAL A 47 -5.70 -0.07 2.41
C VAL A 47 -7.06 -0.51 2.96
N GLU A 48 -7.47 -1.76 2.72
CA GLU A 48 -8.72 -2.31 3.23
C GLU A 48 -8.77 -2.36 4.76
N ARG A 49 -7.71 -2.86 5.42
CA ARG A 49 -7.66 -2.99 6.88
C ARG A 49 -7.63 -1.64 7.61
N VAL A 50 -7.03 -0.63 6.98
CA VAL A 50 -6.98 0.75 7.49
C VAL A 50 -8.24 1.53 7.10
N SER A 51 -8.99 1.08 6.08
CA SER A 51 -10.04 1.86 5.41
C SER A 51 -9.49 3.19 4.87
N ALA A 52 -8.30 3.12 4.28
CA ALA A 52 -7.53 4.28 3.89
C ALA A 52 -8.10 4.99 2.66
N THR A 53 -7.98 6.32 2.66
CA THR A 53 -8.39 7.23 1.58
C THR A 53 -7.24 8.14 1.11
N HIS A 54 -6.17 8.25 1.92
CA HIS A 54 -4.98 9.04 1.64
C HIS A 54 -3.71 8.18 1.53
N ILE A 55 -3.83 6.86 1.59
CA ILE A 55 -2.75 5.91 1.31
C ILE A 55 -2.93 5.31 -0.09
N GLY A 56 -1.90 5.43 -0.91
CA GLY A 56 -1.89 4.95 -2.30
C GLY A 56 -0.64 4.14 -2.65
N ALA A 57 -0.48 3.87 -3.94
CA ALA A 57 0.68 3.16 -4.48
C ALA A 57 1.74 4.15 -5.00
N GLU A 58 2.98 3.97 -4.58
CA GLU A 58 4.13 4.33 -5.42
C GLU A 58 4.43 3.08 -6.26
N LEU A 59 4.49 3.25 -7.57
CA LEU A 59 4.59 2.14 -8.50
C LEU A 59 5.91 2.22 -9.24
N ASP A 60 6.95 1.65 -8.62
CA ASP A 60 8.19 1.31 -9.31
C ASP A 60 7.99 0.00 -10.13
N PRO A 61 7.98 0.07 -11.48
CA PRO A 61 7.83 -1.12 -12.31
C PRO A 61 8.97 -2.13 -12.14
N SER A 62 10.14 -1.72 -11.66
CA SER A 62 11.30 -2.60 -11.49
C SER A 62 11.00 -3.76 -10.53
N HIS A 63 10.32 -3.48 -9.42
CA HIS A 63 9.88 -4.50 -8.46
C HIS A 63 8.79 -5.41 -9.02
N LEU A 64 7.88 -4.86 -9.83
CA LEU A 64 6.83 -5.64 -10.48
C LEU A 64 7.42 -6.61 -11.52
N PHE A 65 8.32 -6.13 -12.36
CA PHE A 65 9.03 -6.97 -13.34
C PHE A 65 9.82 -8.08 -12.65
N TRP A 66 10.52 -7.78 -11.55
CA TRP A 66 11.25 -8.79 -10.79
C TRP A 66 10.32 -9.87 -10.20
N GLN A 67 9.11 -9.50 -9.78
CA GLN A 67 8.09 -10.42 -9.31
C GLN A 67 7.33 -11.16 -10.43
N GLY A 68 7.60 -10.84 -11.71
CA GLY A 68 6.86 -11.38 -12.86
C GLY A 68 5.44 -10.84 -12.98
N ILE A 69 5.16 -9.67 -12.41
CA ILE A 69 3.86 -9.00 -12.45
C ILE A 69 3.81 -8.07 -13.67
N ASP A 70 2.70 -8.11 -14.41
CA ASP A 70 2.43 -7.15 -15.48
C ASP A 70 2.16 -5.76 -14.87
N PRO A 71 3.01 -4.75 -15.13
CA PRO A 71 2.84 -3.42 -14.57
C PRO A 71 1.58 -2.71 -15.08
N VAL A 72 1.10 -3.02 -16.29
CA VAL A 72 -0.14 -2.42 -16.83
C VAL A 72 -1.34 -2.95 -16.05
N ALA A 73 -1.41 -4.26 -15.84
CA ALA A 73 -2.45 -4.87 -15.01
C ALA A 73 -2.40 -4.36 -13.57
N ALA A 74 -1.20 -4.14 -13.01
CA ALA A 74 -1.04 -3.56 -11.68
C ALA A 74 -1.56 -2.11 -11.59
N ILE A 75 -1.31 -1.29 -12.62
CA ILE A 75 -1.87 0.08 -12.72
C ILE A 75 -3.40 0.03 -12.80
N GLU A 76 -3.96 -0.91 -13.57
CA GLU A 76 -5.42 -1.07 -13.67
C GLU A 76 -6.06 -1.49 -12.34
N ASP A 77 -5.42 -2.42 -11.61
CA ASP A 77 -5.92 -2.93 -10.33
C ASP A 77 -5.77 -1.92 -9.17
N LEU A 78 -4.64 -1.19 -9.12
CA LEU A 78 -4.37 -0.20 -8.07
C LEU A 78 -4.90 1.19 -8.42
N GLY A 79 -5.21 1.44 -9.69
CA GLY A 79 -5.71 2.71 -10.19
C GLY A 79 -6.96 3.25 -9.49
N PRO A 80 -7.87 2.45 -8.94
CA PRO A 80 -8.98 2.96 -8.12
C PRO A 80 -8.57 3.47 -6.73
N LEU A 81 -7.40 3.07 -6.21
CA LEU A 81 -6.87 3.51 -4.91
C LEU A 81 -6.27 4.93 -4.96
N ARG A 82 -6.62 5.72 -5.98
CA ARG A 82 -6.12 7.09 -6.19
C ARG A 82 -6.36 7.95 -4.98
#